data_AF-A0A5C6V3D7-F1
#
_entry.id   AF-A0A5C6V3D7-F1
#
_cell.length_a   1.000
_cell.length_b   1.000
_cell.length_c   1.000
_cell.angle_alpha   90.00
_cell.angle_beta   90.00
_cell.angle_gamma   90.00
#
_symmetry.space_group_name_H-M   'P 1'
#
loop_
_entity.id
_entity.type
_entity.pdbx_description
1 polymer ?
#
loop_
_entity_poly.entity_id
_entity_poly.type
_entity_poly.pdbx_seq_one_letter_code
_entity_poly.pdbx_strand_id
1 'polypeptide(L)'
;MNLPPFIDRDFVSPALDVVRVETAREITLAAEGLFDPNEEDALYYVWMGEHSGLLEQAEVVAVPGDPRHREIFHVYERVTTRIDPCSVRLRDTDDETIWLIVADRRFVRVTGSEVEVAPGGFMVSHSWQLRFRPGLCTEVL
;
A
#
# COMPACT_ATOMS: atom_id res chain seq x y z
N MET A 1 -16.86 20.16 -4.15
CA MET A 1 -15.48 20.18 -4.67
C MET A 1 -14.94 18.80 -4.36
N ASN A 2 -14.52 18.03 -5.36
CA ASN A 2 -13.93 16.71 -5.12
C ASN A 2 -12.51 16.92 -4.60
N LEU A 3 -12.15 16.27 -3.50
CA LEU A 3 -10.81 16.32 -2.90
C LEU A 3 -10.13 14.94 -3.03
N PRO A 4 -8.80 14.86 -2.94
CA PRO A 4 -8.11 13.57 -3.03
C PRO A 4 -8.34 12.71 -1.78
N PRO A 5 -8.27 11.37 -1.90
CA PRO A 5 -8.14 10.48 -0.76
C PRO A 5 -6.84 10.78 0.02
N PHE A 6 -6.70 10.18 1.19
CA PHE A 6 -5.61 10.43 2.12
C PHE A 6 -5.14 9.13 2.79
N ILE A 7 -3.82 8.99 2.90
CA ILE A 7 -3.16 7.93 3.67
C ILE A 7 -2.49 8.60 4.87
N ASP A 8 -3.01 8.37 6.08
CA ASP A 8 -2.45 8.95 7.30
C ASP A 8 -1.20 8.16 7.72
N ARG A 9 -0.07 8.86 7.89
CA ARG A 9 1.21 8.23 8.30
C ARG A 9 1.16 7.62 9.69
N ASP A 10 0.23 8.07 10.53
CA ASP A 10 0.02 7.47 11.86
C ASP A 10 -0.80 6.17 11.78
N PHE A 11 -1.38 5.85 10.62
CA PHE A 11 -2.21 4.67 10.36
C PHE A 11 -1.58 3.73 9.32
N VAL A 12 -0.26 3.79 9.16
CA VAL A 12 0.49 2.82 8.35
C VAL A 12 1.38 1.97 9.23
N SER A 13 1.54 0.70 8.85
CA SER A 13 2.37 -0.25 9.57
C SER A 13 3.27 -1.00 8.59
N PRO A 14 4.60 -1.03 8.80
CA PRO A 14 5.34 -0.29 9.81
C PRO A 14 5.22 1.24 9.62
N ALA A 15 5.31 2.00 10.72
CA ALA A 15 5.23 3.46 10.66
C ALA A 15 6.49 4.13 10.06
N LEU A 16 7.56 3.37 9.85
CA LEU A 16 8.81 3.86 9.26
C LEU A 16 8.77 3.72 7.74
N ASP A 17 9.05 4.81 7.03
CA ASP A 17 9.20 4.83 5.56
C ASP A 17 10.36 3.92 5.11
N VAL A 18 11.37 3.69 5.96
CA VAL A 18 12.49 2.76 5.70
C VAL A 18 12.50 1.66 6.74
N VAL A 19 12.26 0.43 6.31
CA VAL A 19 12.17 -0.76 7.16
C VAL A 19 13.41 -1.62 6.95
N ARG A 20 14.19 -1.84 8.02
CA ARG A 20 15.29 -2.81 7.98
C ARG A 20 14.74 -4.22 8.17
N VAL A 21 15.02 -5.09 7.21
CA VAL A 21 14.53 -6.47 7.19
C VAL A 21 15.68 -7.39 7.61
N GLU A 22 15.60 -7.86 8.85
CA GLU A 22 16.61 -8.73 9.46
C GLU A 22 16.16 -10.19 9.55
N THR A 23 14.92 -10.50 9.13
CA THR A 23 14.34 -11.84 9.15
C THR A 23 13.94 -12.31 7.77
N ALA A 24 14.09 -13.62 7.51
CA ALA A 24 13.61 -14.27 6.30
C ALA A 24 12.09 -14.57 6.33
N ARG A 25 11.39 -14.17 7.39
CA ARG A 25 9.93 -14.33 7.50
C ARG A 25 9.21 -13.25 6.68
N GLU A 26 7.98 -13.56 6.28
CA GLU A 26 7.11 -12.60 5.62
C GLU A 26 6.93 -11.33 6.47
N ILE A 27 6.99 -10.19 5.79
CA ILE A 27 6.74 -8.87 6.35
C ILE A 27 5.33 -8.47 5.95
N THR A 28 4.54 -7.98 6.90
CA THR A 28 3.23 -7.39 6.58
C THR A 28 3.36 -5.89 6.50
N LEU A 29 2.89 -5.31 5.39
CA LEU A 29 2.65 -3.89 5.25
C LEU A 29 1.15 -3.64 5.30
N ALA A 30 0.74 -2.55 5.93
CA ALA A 30 -0.66 -2.22 6.12
C ALA A 30 -0.90 -0.72 6.09
N ALA A 31 -2.04 -0.32 5.55
CA ALA A 31 -2.73 0.89 5.97
C ALA A 31 -3.91 0.45 6.84
N GLU A 32 -3.84 0.75 8.13
CA GLU A 32 -4.84 0.39 9.15
C GLU A 32 -6.18 1.10 8.93
N GLY A 33 -6.18 2.18 8.16
CA GLY A 33 -7.37 2.80 7.59
C GLY A 33 -7.00 3.67 6.40
N LEU A 34 -7.93 3.78 5.45
CA LEU A 34 -7.86 4.76 4.35
C LEU A 34 -8.92 5.83 4.57
N PHE A 35 -8.64 7.04 4.09
CA PHE A 35 -9.44 8.20 4.42
C PHE A 35 -9.83 8.97 3.17
N ASP A 36 -11.07 9.43 3.08
CA ASP A 36 -11.50 10.33 2.00
C ASP A 36 -12.43 11.41 2.57
N PRO A 37 -12.21 12.71 2.28
CA PRO A 37 -13.13 13.77 2.70
C PRO A 37 -14.46 13.73 1.94
N ASN A 38 -14.51 13.06 0.79
CA ASN A 38 -15.72 12.80 0.03
C ASN A 38 -16.35 11.48 0.50
N GLU A 39 -17.68 11.40 0.45
CA GLU A 39 -18.42 10.18 0.73
C GLU A 39 -18.46 9.33 -0.55
N GLU A 40 -17.43 8.50 -0.76
CA GLU A 40 -17.39 7.53 -1.85
C GLU A 40 -17.87 6.15 -1.36
N ASP A 41 -18.57 5.39 -2.20
CA ASP A 41 -19.02 4.03 -1.86
C ASP A 41 -17.84 3.08 -1.59
N ALA A 42 -16.74 3.29 -2.33
CA ALA A 42 -15.51 2.53 -2.20
C ALA A 42 -14.31 3.36 -2.70
N LEU A 43 -13.14 3.06 -2.15
CA LEU A 43 -11.86 3.46 -2.72
C LEU A 43 -11.24 2.28 -3.47
N TYR A 44 -10.35 2.59 -4.41
CA TYR A 44 -9.59 1.60 -5.17
C TYR A 44 -8.14 1.64 -4.72
N TYR A 45 -7.52 0.47 -4.55
CA TYR A 45 -6.12 0.40 -4.17
C TYR A 45 -5.34 -0.61 -5.00
N VAL A 46 -4.04 -0.33 -5.11
CA VAL A 46 -3.04 -1.19 -5.74
C VAL A 46 -1.83 -1.27 -4.82
N TRP A 47 -1.35 -2.49 -4.60
CA TRP A 47 -0.05 -2.78 -4.03
C TRP A 47 0.92 -3.14 -5.14
N MET A 48 2.06 -2.46 -5.20
CA MET A 48 3.11 -2.71 -6.18
C MET A 48 4.48 -2.68 -5.53
N GLY A 49 5.37 -3.56 -5.98
CA GLY A 49 6.78 -3.52 -5.64
C GLY A 49 7.66 -3.24 -6.84
N GLU A 50 8.82 -2.64 -6.61
CA GLU A 50 9.79 -2.30 -7.64
C GLU A 50 10.28 -3.54 -8.39
N HIS A 51 10.66 -4.56 -7.63
CA HIS A 51 11.04 -5.87 -8.14
C HIS A 51 9.89 -6.86 -8.08
N SER A 52 8.99 -6.73 -7.11
CA SER A 52 7.85 -7.62 -6.95
C SER A 52 6.77 -7.42 -8.02
N GLY A 53 6.71 -6.26 -8.69
CA GLY A 53 5.66 -5.91 -9.65
C GLY A 53 4.30 -5.74 -8.99
N LEU A 54 3.21 -6.03 -9.72
CA LEU A 54 1.86 -6.00 -9.16
C LEU A 54 1.70 -7.10 -8.11
N LEU A 55 1.41 -6.70 -6.87
CA LEU A 55 1.12 -7.59 -5.76
C LEU A 55 -0.38 -7.83 -5.63
N GLU A 56 -1.17 -6.74 -5.67
CA GLU A 56 -2.61 -6.79 -5.49
C GLU A 56 -3.28 -5.55 -6.10
N GLN A 57 -4.51 -5.72 -6.57
CA GLN A 57 -5.41 -4.64 -6.99
C GLN A 57 -6.83 -5.00 -6.58
N ALA A 58 -7.49 -4.11 -5.84
CA ALA A 58 -8.87 -4.32 -5.39
C ALA A 58 -9.58 -2.99 -5.07
N GLU A 59 -10.81 -3.11 -4.58
CA GLU A 59 -11.57 -2.02 -3.98
C GLU A 59 -11.78 -2.28 -2.49
N VAL A 60 -12.01 -1.23 -1.73
CA VAL A 60 -12.24 -1.26 -0.28
C VAL A 60 -13.40 -0.35 0.06
N VAL A 61 -14.33 -0.88 0.86
CA VAL A 61 -15.60 -0.22 1.18
C VAL A 61 -15.48 0.62 2.46
N ALA A 62 -16.39 1.58 2.60
CA ALA A 62 -16.47 2.40 3.81
C ALA A 62 -16.83 1.54 5.04
N VAL A 63 -16.22 1.84 6.18
CA VAL A 63 -16.50 1.13 7.45
C VAL A 63 -17.89 1.53 7.96
N PRO A 64 -18.83 0.57 8.16
CA PRO A 64 -20.17 0.90 8.62
C PRO A 64 -20.16 1.48 10.04
N GLY A 65 -20.71 2.69 10.20
CA GLY A 65 -20.96 3.28 11.52
C GLY A 65 -19.73 3.87 12.24
N ASP A 66 -18.58 3.95 11.57
CA ASP A 66 -17.39 4.61 12.12
C ASP A 66 -17.49 6.14 11.91
N PRO A 67 -17.51 6.97 12.97
CA PRO A 67 -17.52 8.42 12.82
C PRO A 67 -16.24 8.89 12.14
N ARG A 68 -16.38 9.93 11.33
CA ARG A 68 -15.30 10.50 10.53
C ARG A 68 -13.98 10.64 11.30
N HIS A 69 -12.85 10.19 10.72
CA HIS A 69 -11.53 10.50 11.26
C HIS A 69 -11.31 12.01 11.24
N ARG A 70 -10.88 12.56 12.39
CA ARG A 70 -10.73 14.01 12.61
C ARG A 70 -11.98 14.83 12.26
N GLU A 71 -13.18 14.22 12.34
CA GLU A 71 -14.48 14.80 11.97
C GLU A 71 -14.65 15.21 10.49
N ILE A 72 -13.64 14.94 9.65
CA ILE A 72 -13.56 15.41 8.27
C ILE A 72 -13.57 14.26 7.27
N PHE A 73 -12.94 13.14 7.61
CA PHE A 73 -12.72 12.04 6.66
C PHE A 73 -13.65 10.86 6.89
N HIS A 74 -14.27 10.36 5.83
CA HIS A 74 -14.85 9.02 5.79
C HIS A 74 -13.73 7.99 5.88
N VAL A 75 -13.99 6.89 6.61
CA VAL A 75 -13.00 5.85 6.90
C VAL A 75 -13.35 4.58 6.11
N TYR A 76 -12.33 3.98 5.50
CA TYR A 76 -12.42 2.75 4.74
C TYR A 76 -11.59 1.66 5.41
N GLU A 77 -11.99 0.40 5.18
CA GLU A 77 -11.39 -0.75 5.85
C GLU A 77 -9.86 -0.83 5.66
N ARG A 78 -9.23 -1.56 6.59
CA ARG A 78 -7.80 -1.86 6.55
C ARG A 78 -7.44 -2.60 5.26
N VAL A 79 -6.32 -2.20 4.65
CA VAL A 79 -5.69 -2.93 3.54
C VAL A 79 -4.29 -3.40 3.93
N THR A 80 -3.93 -4.61 3.52
CA THR A 80 -2.64 -5.22 3.88
C THR A 80 -2.03 -5.96 2.70
N THR A 81 -0.70 -6.00 2.63
CA THR A 81 0.02 -6.91 1.75
C THR A 81 1.12 -7.64 2.51
N ARG A 82 1.54 -8.80 2.01
CA ARG A 82 2.62 -9.61 2.59
C ARG A 82 3.77 -9.74 1.61
N ILE A 83 4.97 -9.50 2.10
CA ILE A 83 6.20 -9.54 1.33
C ILE A 83 7.09 -10.65 1.86
N ASP A 84 7.38 -11.63 1.02
CA ASP A 84 8.39 -12.66 1.30
C ASP A 84 9.77 -12.17 0.81
N PRO A 85 10.69 -11.79 1.73
CA PRO A 85 12.02 -11.29 1.36
C PRO A 85 12.87 -12.36 0.66
N CYS A 86 12.52 -13.64 0.76
CA CYS A 86 13.22 -14.75 0.14
C CYS A 86 12.51 -15.30 -1.11
N SER A 87 11.51 -14.58 -1.61
CA SER A 87 10.90 -14.87 -2.91
C SER A 87 11.95 -14.80 -4.03
N VAL A 88 11.69 -15.49 -5.13
CA VAL A 88 12.58 -15.53 -6.31
C VAL A 88 12.88 -14.13 -6.87
N ARG A 89 11.99 -13.16 -6.65
CA ARG A 89 12.15 -11.78 -7.13
C ARG A 89 13.01 -10.91 -6.22
N LEU A 90 13.12 -11.25 -4.94
CA LEU A 90 13.73 -10.39 -3.90
C LEU A 90 14.99 -10.98 -3.27
N ARG A 91 15.15 -12.30 -3.27
CA ARG A 91 16.24 -12.97 -2.54
C ARG A 91 17.66 -12.52 -2.94
N ASP A 92 17.80 -11.97 -4.15
CA ASP A 92 19.07 -11.53 -4.75
C ASP A 92 19.15 -9.99 -4.85
N THR A 93 18.23 -9.25 -4.22
CA THR A 93 18.22 -7.77 -4.16
C THR A 93 18.60 -7.26 -2.77
N ASP A 94 19.18 -6.05 -2.71
CA ASP A 94 19.56 -5.40 -1.45
C ASP A 94 18.39 -4.62 -0.83
N ASP A 95 17.46 -4.16 -1.65
CA ASP A 95 16.26 -3.45 -1.22
C ASP A 95 15.06 -3.72 -2.13
N GLU A 96 13.90 -3.27 -1.67
CA GLU A 96 12.63 -3.29 -2.40
C GLU A 96 11.80 -2.08 -1.96
N THR A 97 11.32 -1.29 -2.91
CA THR A 97 10.32 -0.26 -2.63
C THR A 97 8.93 -0.83 -2.90
N ILE A 98 8.05 -0.79 -1.89
CA ILE A 98 6.64 -1.16 -2.01
C ILE A 98 5.78 0.09 -1.95
N TRP A 99 4.90 0.28 -2.93
CA TRP A 99 3.90 1.33 -2.97
C TRP A 99 2.51 0.78 -2.66
N LEU A 100 1.80 1.49 -1.79
CA LEU A 100 0.34 1.50 -1.73
C LEU A 100 -0.14 2.71 -2.50
N ILE A 101 -0.94 2.48 -3.54
CA ILE A 101 -1.57 3.53 -4.35
C ILE A 101 -3.07 3.45 -4.12
N VAL A 102 -3.71 4.58 -3.80
CA VAL A 102 -5.14 4.66 -3.48
C VAL A 102 -5.79 5.72 -4.35
N ALA A 103 -6.97 5.42 -4.88
CA ALA A 103 -7.74 6.30 -5.76
C ALA A 103 -9.23 6.32 -5.40
N ASP A 104 -9.88 7.44 -5.68
CA ASP A 104 -11.34 7.64 -5.55
C ASP A 104 -12.13 7.11 -6.78
N ARG A 105 -11.41 6.69 -7.83
CA ARG A 105 -11.98 6.09 -9.04
C ARG A 105 -11.18 4.86 -9.45
N ARG A 106 -11.80 4.03 -10.28
CA ARG A 106 -11.18 2.81 -10.82
C ARG A 106 -9.89 3.12 -11.57
N PHE A 107 -8.91 2.24 -11.43
CA PHE A 107 -7.74 2.26 -12.30
C PHE A 107 -8.13 1.82 -13.71
N VAL A 108 -7.73 2.60 -14.71
CA VAL A 108 -7.92 2.27 -16.14
C VAL A 108 -6.69 1.56 -16.70
N ARG A 109 -5.53 1.71 -16.06
CA ARG A 109 -4.30 1.02 -16.41
C ARG A 109 -3.44 0.80 -15.17
N VAL A 110 -2.98 -0.43 -14.99
CA VAL A 110 -2.00 -0.82 -13.97
C VAL A 110 -0.96 -1.69 -14.67
N THR A 111 0.28 -1.22 -14.69
CA THR A 111 1.42 -1.95 -15.23
C THR A 111 2.54 -1.96 -14.20
N GLY A 112 3.61 -2.74 -14.43
CA GLY A 112 4.72 -2.85 -13.48
C GLY A 112 5.39 -1.51 -13.09
N SER A 113 5.17 -0.43 -13.84
CA SER A 113 5.75 0.89 -13.55
C SER A 113 4.79 2.07 -13.71
N GLU A 114 3.51 1.82 -14.03
CA GLU A 114 2.56 2.90 -14.34
C GLU A 114 1.16 2.56 -13.83
N VAL A 115 0.57 3.51 -13.11
CA VAL A 115 -0.81 3.43 -12.61
C VAL A 115 -1.57 4.66 -13.08
N GLU A 116 -2.72 4.43 -13.71
CA GLU A 116 -3.60 5.47 -14.24
C GLU A 116 -5.01 5.28 -13.68
N VAL A 117 -5.54 6.34 -13.11
CA VAL A 117 -6.91 6.43 -12.60
C VAL A 117 -7.85 6.94 -13.69
N ALA A 118 -9.12 6.53 -13.64
CA ALA A 118 -10.14 7.03 -14.55
C ALA A 118 -10.22 8.58 -14.55
N PRO A 119 -10.58 9.20 -15.68
CA PRO A 119 -10.62 10.66 -15.80
C PRO A 119 -11.40 11.35 -14.67
N GLY A 120 -10.79 12.37 -14.07
CA GLY A 120 -11.38 13.13 -12.96
C GLY A 120 -11.22 12.48 -11.59
N GLY A 121 -10.59 11.31 -11.50
CA GLY A 121 -10.18 10.71 -10.24
C GLY A 121 -8.88 11.30 -9.70
N PHE A 122 -8.77 11.31 -8.38
CA PHE A 122 -7.55 11.58 -7.66
C PHE A 122 -6.84 10.28 -7.26
N MET A 123 -5.53 10.39 -7.09
CA MET A 123 -4.69 9.29 -6.65
C MET A 123 -3.66 9.82 -5.66
N VAL A 124 -3.45 9.05 -4.58
CA VAL A 124 -2.38 9.27 -3.61
C VAL A 124 -1.57 8.01 -3.44
N SER A 125 -0.33 8.15 -2.96
CA SER A 125 0.53 7.01 -2.71
C SER A 125 1.29 7.16 -1.40
N HIS A 126 1.59 6.01 -0.81
CA HIS A 126 2.53 5.85 0.28
C HIS A 126 3.51 4.73 -0.08
N SER A 127 4.74 4.82 0.39
CA SER A 127 5.78 3.84 0.04
C SER A 127 6.63 3.48 1.23
N TRP A 128 6.98 2.19 1.30
CA TRP A 128 7.99 1.66 2.20
C TRP A 128 9.21 1.23 1.40
N GLN A 129 10.40 1.64 1.84
CA GLN A 129 11.66 1.04 1.39
C GLN A 129 12.06 -0.07 2.36
N LEU A 130 12.02 -1.31 1.89
CA LEU A 130 12.50 -2.48 2.62
C LEU A 130 13.98 -2.67 2.31
N ARG A 131 14.86 -2.63 3.32
CA ARG A 131 16.30 -2.88 3.16
C ARG A 131 16.64 -4.24 3.72
N PHE A 132 17.07 -5.15 2.86
CA PHE A 132 17.38 -6.52 3.24
C PHE A 132 18.78 -6.63 3.82
N ARG A 133 18.94 -7.43 4.88
CA ARG A 133 20.27 -7.78 5.38
C ARG A 133 21.01 -8.64 4.34
N PRO A 134 22.30 -8.40 4.07
CA PRO A 134 23.08 -9.31 3.23
C PRO A 134 23.05 -10.76 3.74
N GLY A 135 22.82 -11.72 2.85
CA GLY A 135 22.76 -13.14 3.19
C GLY A 135 21.49 -13.58 3.96
N LEU A 136 20.44 -12.74 3.98
CA LEU A 136 19.19 -13.02 4.69
C LEU A 136 18.60 -14.39 4.38
N CYS A 137 18.61 -14.78 3.10
CA CYS A 137 17.97 -15.99 2.60
C CYS A 137 18.89 -17.21 2.51
N THR A 138 20.20 -17.03 2.71
CA THR A 138 21.19 -18.12 2.72
C THR A 138 21.28 -18.84 4.06
N GLU A 139 20.82 -18.22 5.15
CA GLU A 139 20.82 -18.84 6.49
C GLU A 139 19.64 -19.81 6.72
N VAL A 140 18.76 -19.97 5.74
CA VAL A 140 17.53 -20.78 5.82
C VAL A 140 17.67 -22.13 5.10
N LEU A 141 18.88 -22.45 4.59
CA LEU A 141 19.21 -23.72 3.93
C LEU A 141 19.91 -24.72 4.86
#